data_AF-A0AA39QT97-F1
#
_entry.id   AF-A0AA39QT97-F1
#
_cell.length_a   1.000
_cell.length_b   1.000
_cell.length_c   1.000
_cell.angle_alpha   90.00
_cell.angle_beta   90.00
_cell.angle_gamma   90.00
#
_symmetry.space_group_name_H-M   'P 1'
#
loop_
_entity.id
_entity.type
_entity.pdbx_description
1 polymer ?
#
loop_
_entity_poly.entity_id
_entity_poly.type
_entity_poly.pdbx_seq_one_letter_code
_entity_poly.pdbx_strand_id
1 'polypeptide(L)'
;MASASALALGADFQHVSPTASKVYIAVMGATGSGKSSLISSITGREGLIGHDLETGTSEVGAYEITMDSTTLVLVDTPGFDDIEMSDYQILNAIAAWLENSCEKGQLLSGLVYLHQINKTRMSGSAIRALHLFQRICGEDNYKNVILATTFWNKIEHCKQEGIDREERLLANEGFWKLMIEKGAKPMRLGQDYRDILPALLAMAEKPTMTLEIQQELSNGLGLEQTMAGLFINKDSEEFQMKQEMKTTKLQEDFERRLEEQQSRLDGARGETNQKLVLKEQEHSESMEANRRLMEHQMELYQLNQSVKQAELRARLREEEETEARERELEAERLRQRRREAQERESRQRRRLSLTQRKTVDQQLDLLRAARAGGVTAARVGGVFPEGIGSVPPAMVLVEDAIIKITYYCILNRMESTRWRGPVAVSGYLMALCVMYLNVGNRSKGYTFVSIE
;
A
#
# COMPACT_ATOMS: atom_id res chain seq x y z
N MET A 1 -33.80 122.44 -57.70
CA MET A 1 -34.04 122.71 -56.26
C MET A 1 -35.06 121.69 -55.80
N ALA A 2 -34.86 120.82 -54.81
CA ALA A 2 -33.95 120.84 -53.69
C ALA A 2 -33.38 119.42 -53.40
N SER A 3 -32.28 119.43 -52.68
CA SER A 3 -31.42 118.32 -52.22
C SER A 3 -31.76 117.91 -50.79
N ALA A 4 -31.61 116.61 -50.46
CA ALA A 4 -31.13 116.07 -49.18
C ALA A 4 -31.08 114.52 -49.29
N SER A 5 -29.92 113.86 -49.42
CA SER A 5 -28.92 113.47 -48.41
C SER A 5 -29.38 112.46 -47.34
N ALA A 6 -28.96 111.21 -47.59
CA ALA A 6 -28.35 110.20 -46.71
C ALA A 6 -28.93 109.90 -45.31
N LEU A 7 -29.25 108.62 -45.11
CA LEU A 7 -28.86 107.88 -43.91
C LEU A 7 -28.75 106.38 -44.25
N ALA A 8 -27.51 105.92 -44.37
CA ALA A 8 -27.15 104.51 -44.38
C ALA A 8 -27.32 103.96 -42.96
N LEU A 9 -28.19 102.96 -42.80
CA LEU A 9 -28.17 102.06 -41.65
C LEU A 9 -27.76 100.70 -42.17
N GLY A 10 -26.49 100.36 -41.93
CA GLY A 10 -26.00 99.00 -42.03
C GLY A 10 -26.73 98.15 -41.01
N ALA A 11 -27.60 97.27 -41.50
CA ALA A 11 -27.91 96.05 -40.80
C ALA A 11 -26.94 95.01 -41.35
N ASP A 12 -25.92 94.68 -40.55
CA ASP A 12 -25.22 93.42 -40.66
C ASP A 12 -26.28 92.31 -40.58
N PHE A 13 -26.72 91.82 -41.74
CA PHE A 13 -27.25 90.48 -41.84
C PHE A 13 -26.07 89.57 -41.51
N GLN A 14 -25.86 89.30 -40.22
CA GLN A 14 -25.28 88.04 -39.82
C GLN A 14 -26.13 86.98 -40.50
N HIS A 15 -25.55 86.40 -41.53
CA HIS A 15 -25.98 85.14 -42.09
C HIS A 15 -25.82 84.14 -40.93
N VAL A 16 -26.82 84.08 -40.05
CA VAL A 16 -27.00 82.94 -39.15
C VAL A 16 -27.29 81.81 -40.10
N SER A 17 -26.22 81.11 -40.48
CA SER A 17 -26.35 79.77 -41.05
C SER A 17 -27.32 79.02 -40.15
N PRO A 18 -28.38 78.40 -40.69
CA PRO A 18 -29.30 77.62 -39.87
C PRO A 18 -28.43 76.63 -39.10
N THR A 19 -28.42 76.74 -37.78
CA THR A 19 -27.68 75.83 -36.90
C THR A 19 -28.08 74.42 -37.31
N ALA A 20 -27.15 73.66 -37.88
CA ALA A 20 -27.41 72.31 -38.35
C ALA A 20 -28.03 71.52 -37.19
N SER A 21 -29.19 70.91 -37.42
CA SER A 21 -29.83 70.09 -36.39
C SER A 21 -28.90 68.92 -36.07
N LYS A 22 -28.48 68.81 -34.81
CA LYS A 22 -27.64 67.69 -34.34
C LYS A 22 -28.52 66.48 -34.02
N VAL A 23 -28.11 65.32 -34.50
CA VAL A 23 -28.82 64.04 -34.33
C VAL A 23 -27.85 63.09 -33.64
N TYR A 24 -28.16 62.66 -32.42
CA TYR A 24 -27.29 61.78 -31.64
C TYR A 24 -27.72 60.33 -31.81
N ILE A 25 -26.80 59.47 -32.24
CA ILE A 25 -27.07 58.04 -32.48
C ILE A 25 -26.01 57.22 -31.78
N ALA A 26 -26.40 56.37 -30.84
CA ALA A 26 -25.46 55.45 -30.20
C ALA A 26 -25.39 54.12 -30.94
N VAL A 27 -24.16 53.60 -31.09
CA VAL A 27 -23.87 52.33 -31.73
C VAL A 27 -23.50 51.33 -30.64
N MET A 28 -24.31 50.28 -30.50
CA MET A 28 -24.17 49.26 -29.47
C MET A 28 -24.05 47.86 -30.09
N GLY A 29 -23.53 46.91 -29.33
CA GLY A 29 -23.33 45.53 -29.77
C GLY A 29 -22.13 44.88 -29.10
N ALA A 30 -22.00 43.57 -29.23
CA ALA A 30 -20.91 42.81 -28.61
C ALA A 30 -19.52 43.29 -29.08
N THR A 31 -18.47 42.99 -28.32
CA THR A 31 -17.08 43.26 -28.72
C THR A 31 -16.77 42.58 -30.07
N GLY A 32 -16.09 43.32 -30.96
CA GLY A 32 -15.81 42.89 -32.33
C GLY A 32 -16.98 42.96 -33.32
N SER A 33 -18.17 43.46 -32.95
CA SER A 33 -19.34 43.55 -33.86
C SER A 33 -19.21 44.54 -35.02
N GLY A 34 -18.14 45.34 -35.04
CA GLY A 34 -17.85 46.32 -36.09
C GLY A 34 -18.31 47.74 -35.77
N LYS A 35 -18.55 48.08 -34.50
CA LYS A 35 -19.00 49.44 -34.05
C LYS A 35 -18.04 50.54 -34.50
N SER A 36 -16.78 50.46 -34.09
CA SER A 36 -15.75 51.44 -34.47
C SER A 36 -15.48 51.42 -35.97
N SER A 37 -15.61 50.26 -36.64
CA SER A 37 -15.50 50.16 -38.11
C SER A 37 -16.65 50.89 -38.84
N LEU A 38 -17.88 50.76 -38.36
CA LEU A 38 -19.04 51.49 -38.85
C LEU A 38 -18.84 53.00 -38.71
N ILE A 39 -18.43 53.46 -37.53
CA ILE A 39 -18.22 54.88 -37.23
C ILE A 39 -17.07 55.44 -38.07
N SER A 40 -15.96 54.72 -38.20
CA SER A 40 -14.83 55.11 -39.06
C SER A 40 -15.25 55.20 -40.53
N SER A 41 -16.00 54.23 -41.04
CA SER A 41 -16.50 54.22 -42.43
C SER A 41 -17.39 55.42 -42.73
N ILE A 42 -18.27 55.79 -41.80
CA ILE A 42 -19.17 56.94 -41.94
C ILE A 42 -18.40 58.26 -41.84
N THR A 43 -17.58 58.42 -40.80
CA THR A 43 -16.92 59.70 -40.49
C THR A 43 -15.67 59.97 -41.32
N GLY A 44 -15.10 58.96 -41.98
CA GLY A 44 -13.85 59.06 -42.73
C GLY A 44 -12.61 59.26 -41.84
N ARG A 45 -12.72 59.05 -40.52
CA ARG A 45 -11.59 59.10 -39.59
C ARG A 45 -10.87 57.75 -39.57
N GLU A 46 -9.77 57.66 -40.29
CA GLU A 46 -8.83 56.53 -40.20
C GLU A 46 -8.09 56.58 -38.84
N GLY A 47 -7.96 55.44 -38.15
CA GLY A 47 -7.26 55.35 -36.86
C GLY A 47 -8.12 54.99 -35.64
N LEU A 48 -9.44 54.81 -35.79
CA LEU A 48 -10.28 54.18 -34.75
C LEU A 48 -10.14 52.66 -34.70
N ILE A 49 -9.54 52.07 -35.73
CA ILE A 49 -9.33 50.64 -35.89
C ILE A 49 -7.82 50.40 -35.78
N GLY A 50 -7.31 50.28 -34.56
CA GLY A 50 -5.96 49.77 -34.33
C GLY A 50 -5.93 48.27 -34.64
N HIS A 51 -4.94 47.83 -35.40
CA HIS A 51 -4.71 46.42 -35.74
C HIS A 51 -4.14 45.58 -34.58
N ASP A 52 -4.18 46.11 -33.36
CA ASP A 52 -3.82 45.40 -32.15
C ASP A 52 -5.10 44.98 -31.43
N LEU A 53 -5.20 43.69 -31.11
CA LEU A 53 -6.28 43.06 -30.36
C LEU A 53 -6.43 43.60 -28.91
N GLU A 54 -5.88 44.77 -28.59
CA GLU A 54 -5.66 45.32 -27.25
C GLU A 54 -6.29 46.71 -27.01
N THR A 55 -7.09 47.25 -27.94
CA THR A 55 -7.79 48.53 -27.66
C THR A 55 -9.26 48.43 -28.04
N GLY A 56 -10.03 47.77 -27.17
CA GLY A 56 -11.47 48.06 -27.07
C GLY A 56 -11.65 49.54 -26.68
N THR A 57 -12.75 50.16 -27.11
CA THR A 57 -13.15 51.46 -26.58
C THR A 57 -13.42 51.31 -25.09
N SER A 58 -12.43 51.64 -24.25
CA SER A 58 -12.58 51.66 -22.78
C SER A 58 -13.43 52.85 -22.31
N GLU A 59 -13.63 53.85 -23.18
CA GLU A 59 -14.42 55.06 -22.94
C GLU A 59 -15.43 55.29 -24.07
N VAL A 60 -16.59 55.88 -23.74
CA VAL A 60 -17.63 56.23 -24.72
C VAL A 60 -17.18 57.47 -25.51
N GLY A 61 -17.05 57.34 -26.83
CA GLY A 61 -16.58 58.41 -27.73
C GLY A 61 -17.69 58.96 -28.62
N ALA A 62 -17.66 60.26 -28.95
CA ALA A 62 -18.63 60.88 -29.87
C ALA A 62 -17.93 61.45 -31.11
N TYR A 63 -18.47 61.15 -32.29
CA TYR A 63 -17.88 61.49 -33.58
C TYR A 63 -18.90 62.19 -34.47
N GLU A 64 -18.58 63.41 -34.90
CA GLU A 64 -19.49 64.23 -35.69
C GLU A 64 -19.15 64.15 -37.19
N ILE A 65 -20.19 64.05 -38.01
CA ILE A 65 -20.14 64.27 -39.46
C ILE A 65 -21.34 65.13 -39.88
N THR A 66 -21.10 66.15 -40.68
CA THR A 66 -22.17 66.99 -41.24
C THR A 66 -22.47 66.54 -42.66
N MET A 67 -23.73 66.23 -42.92
CA MET A 67 -24.26 65.90 -44.24
C MET A 67 -25.41 66.84 -44.56
N ASP A 68 -25.28 67.59 -45.66
CA ASP A 68 -26.18 68.67 -46.04
C ASP A 68 -26.38 69.69 -44.89
N SER A 69 -27.58 69.75 -44.30
CA SER A 69 -27.95 70.63 -43.18
C SER A 69 -28.07 69.89 -41.84
N THR A 70 -27.71 68.61 -41.78
CA THR A 70 -27.85 67.77 -40.58
C THR A 70 -26.47 67.32 -40.09
N THR A 71 -26.21 67.49 -38.80
CA THR A 71 -24.99 66.97 -38.17
C THR A 71 -25.32 65.67 -37.44
N LEU A 72 -24.81 64.55 -37.94
CA LEU A 72 -24.88 63.26 -37.26
C LEU A 72 -23.77 63.18 -36.22
N VAL A 73 -24.12 62.85 -34.98
CA VAL A 73 -23.21 62.57 -33.89
C VAL A 73 -23.31 61.08 -33.56
N LEU A 74 -22.31 60.30 -33.96
CA LEU A 74 -22.23 58.87 -33.70
C LEU A 74 -21.49 58.63 -32.39
N VAL A 75 -22.15 57.94 -31.47
CA VAL A 75 -21.61 57.63 -30.14
C VAL A 75 -21.13 56.19 -30.15
N ASP A 76 -19.83 55.99 -30.09
CA ASP A 76 -19.21 54.66 -29.96
C ASP A 76 -19.27 54.24 -28.50
N THR A 77 -19.85 53.08 -28.23
CA THR A 77 -19.93 52.52 -26.88
C THR A 77 -18.96 51.35 -26.74
N PRO A 78 -18.41 51.10 -25.54
CA PRO A 78 -17.75 49.83 -25.23
C PRO A 78 -18.61 48.63 -25.66
N GLY A 79 -17.97 47.56 -26.14
CA GLY A 79 -18.68 46.35 -26.52
C GLY A 79 -19.10 45.53 -25.31
N PHE A 80 -20.30 44.96 -25.34
CA PHE A 80 -20.70 43.93 -24.39
C PHE A 80 -19.86 42.65 -24.61
N ASP A 81 -19.61 41.85 -23.57
CA ASP A 81 -18.71 40.68 -23.64
C ASP A 81 -17.23 41.04 -23.91
N ASP A 82 -16.75 42.10 -23.24
CA ASP A 82 -15.34 42.48 -23.28
C ASP A 82 -14.50 41.62 -22.31
N ILE A 83 -13.26 41.31 -22.69
CA ILE A 83 -12.34 40.53 -21.84
C ILE A 83 -11.73 41.42 -20.75
N GLU A 84 -11.56 42.71 -21.05
CA GLU A 84 -10.92 43.69 -20.19
C GLU A 84 -11.93 44.42 -19.29
N MET A 85 -13.18 44.53 -19.74
CA MET A 85 -14.26 45.19 -18.99
C MET A 85 -15.42 44.25 -18.70
N SER A 86 -15.84 44.20 -17.44
CA SER A 86 -17.07 43.52 -17.05
C SER A 86 -18.31 44.20 -17.63
N ASP A 87 -19.38 43.44 -17.86
CA ASP A 87 -20.67 43.99 -18.35
C ASP A 87 -21.20 45.10 -17.43
N TYR A 88 -20.92 45.05 -16.12
CA TYR A 88 -21.28 46.11 -15.18
C TYR A 88 -20.49 47.41 -15.42
N GLN A 89 -19.18 47.32 -15.69
CA GLN A 89 -18.36 48.49 -16.03
C GLN A 89 -18.82 49.12 -17.35
N ILE A 90 -19.18 48.30 -18.34
CA ILE A 90 -19.73 48.76 -19.62
C ILE A 90 -21.08 49.46 -19.39
N LEU A 91 -21.97 48.86 -18.60
CA LEU A 91 -23.26 49.46 -18.23
C LEU A 91 -23.06 50.81 -17.52
N ASN A 92 -22.12 50.88 -16.58
CA ASN A 92 -21.79 52.10 -15.85
C ASN A 92 -21.24 53.21 -16.77
N ALA A 93 -20.36 52.86 -17.72
CA ALA A 93 -19.84 53.82 -18.70
C ALA A 93 -20.96 54.37 -19.59
N ILE A 94 -21.89 53.51 -20.03
CA ILE A 94 -23.06 53.92 -20.82
C ILE A 94 -23.97 54.84 -19.99
N ALA A 95 -24.30 54.46 -18.75
CA ALA A 95 -25.14 55.25 -17.86
C ALA A 95 -24.53 56.65 -17.58
N ALA A 96 -23.25 56.70 -17.22
CA ALA A 96 -22.55 57.96 -16.96
C ALA A 96 -22.51 58.87 -18.20
N TRP A 97 -22.35 58.29 -19.41
CA TRP A 97 -22.41 59.07 -20.65
C TRP A 97 -23.82 59.61 -20.92
N LEU A 98 -24.86 58.80 -20.69
CA LEU A 98 -26.26 59.19 -20.89
C LEU A 98 -26.71 60.31 -19.93
N GLU A 99 -26.30 60.24 -18.66
CA GLU A 99 -26.57 61.29 -17.66
C GLU A 99 -25.90 62.62 -18.07
N ASN A 100 -24.59 62.58 -18.34
CA ASN A 100 -23.84 63.76 -18.79
C ASN A 100 -24.39 64.37 -20.09
N SER A 101 -24.87 63.54 -21.01
CA SER A 101 -25.45 63.99 -22.27
C SER A 101 -26.83 64.62 -22.04
N CYS A 102 -27.65 64.03 -21.17
CA CYS A 102 -28.95 64.56 -20.78
C CYS A 102 -28.83 65.93 -20.12
N GLU A 103 -27.88 66.13 -19.20
CA GLU A 103 -27.60 67.43 -18.56
C GLU A 103 -27.24 68.52 -19.58
N LYS A 104 -26.60 68.14 -20.69
CA LYS A 104 -26.23 69.04 -21.79
C LYS A 104 -27.34 69.20 -22.84
N GLY A 105 -28.51 68.58 -22.66
CA GLY A 105 -29.60 68.58 -23.64
C GLY A 105 -29.29 67.75 -24.90
N GLN A 106 -28.30 66.87 -24.85
CA GLN A 106 -27.85 66.01 -25.95
C GLN A 106 -28.60 64.67 -25.89
N LEU A 107 -29.90 64.70 -26.24
CA LEU A 107 -30.74 63.51 -26.22
C LEU A 107 -30.52 62.65 -27.47
N LEU A 108 -30.58 61.33 -27.28
CA LEU A 108 -30.48 60.38 -28.39
C LEU A 108 -31.69 60.50 -29.32
N SER A 109 -31.45 60.39 -30.62
CA SER A 109 -32.46 60.29 -31.67
C SER A 109 -32.66 58.84 -32.12
N GLY A 110 -31.66 57.98 -31.90
CA GLY A 110 -31.77 56.55 -32.21
C GLY A 110 -30.62 55.71 -31.71
N LEU A 111 -30.79 54.39 -31.85
CA LEU A 111 -29.78 53.38 -31.55
C LEU A 111 -29.54 52.48 -32.76
N VAL A 112 -28.30 52.06 -32.94
CA VAL A 112 -27.92 51.01 -33.88
C VAL A 112 -27.34 49.85 -33.10
N TYR A 113 -27.99 48.68 -33.16
CA TYR A 113 -27.45 47.45 -32.58
C TYR A 113 -26.79 46.61 -33.67
N LEU A 114 -25.51 46.28 -33.51
CA LEU A 114 -24.74 45.48 -34.45
C LEU A 114 -24.62 44.01 -34.01
N HIS A 115 -24.88 43.10 -34.95
CA HIS A 115 -24.74 41.66 -34.78
C HIS A 115 -23.88 41.02 -35.88
N GLN A 116 -22.89 40.22 -35.50
CA GLN A 116 -21.99 39.54 -36.45
C GLN A 116 -22.65 38.29 -37.05
N ILE A 117 -22.91 38.28 -38.36
CA ILE A 117 -23.58 37.14 -39.00
C ILE A 117 -22.66 35.93 -39.24
N ASN A 118 -21.35 36.16 -39.24
CA ASN A 118 -20.33 35.14 -39.51
C ASN A 118 -20.07 34.20 -38.33
N LYS A 119 -20.53 34.54 -37.13
CA LYS A 119 -20.44 33.66 -35.97
C LYS A 119 -21.50 32.56 -36.10
N THR A 120 -21.05 31.31 -36.06
CA THR A 120 -21.86 30.15 -36.45
C THR A 120 -23.11 29.94 -35.60
N ARG A 121 -23.15 30.51 -34.39
CA ARG A 121 -24.26 30.45 -33.42
C ARG A 121 -24.37 31.79 -32.69
N MET A 122 -25.60 32.14 -32.29
CA MET A 122 -25.83 33.07 -31.17
C MET A 122 -25.16 32.46 -29.93
N SER A 123 -23.92 32.88 -29.62
CA SER A 123 -23.21 32.46 -28.42
C SER A 123 -24.00 32.90 -27.19
N GLY A 124 -23.79 32.23 -26.05
CA GLY A 124 -24.39 32.68 -24.79
C GLY A 124 -24.08 34.17 -24.52
N SER A 125 -22.89 34.63 -24.88
CA SER A 125 -22.52 36.03 -24.76
C SER A 125 -23.22 36.98 -25.73
N ALA A 126 -23.44 36.60 -26.99
CA ALA A 126 -24.19 37.43 -27.94
C ALA A 126 -25.67 37.58 -27.52
N ILE A 127 -26.25 36.50 -26.97
CA ILE A 127 -27.61 36.52 -26.41
C ILE A 127 -27.65 37.44 -25.18
N ARG A 128 -26.67 37.33 -24.27
CA ARG A 128 -26.56 38.23 -23.11
C ARG A 128 -26.43 39.69 -23.51
N ALA A 129 -25.56 40.00 -24.48
CA ALA A 129 -25.39 41.35 -25.01
C ALA A 129 -26.70 41.92 -25.59
N LEU A 130 -27.47 41.11 -26.33
CA LEU A 130 -28.77 41.51 -26.86
C LEU A 130 -29.79 41.78 -25.75
N HIS A 131 -29.88 40.89 -24.77
CA HIS A 131 -30.79 41.03 -23.64
C HIS A 131 -30.46 42.23 -22.74
N LEU A 132 -29.17 42.55 -22.59
CA LEU A 132 -28.73 43.76 -21.91
C LEU A 132 -29.11 45.00 -22.71
N PHE A 133 -28.86 45.01 -24.02
CA PHE A 133 -29.31 46.08 -24.92
C PHE A 133 -30.83 46.32 -24.86
N GLN A 134 -31.64 45.26 -24.88
CA GLN A 134 -33.10 45.35 -24.78
C GLN A 134 -33.56 46.07 -23.50
N ARG A 135 -32.90 45.79 -22.37
CA ARG A 135 -33.19 46.40 -21.06
C ARG A 135 -32.70 47.84 -20.95
N ILE A 136 -31.51 48.14 -21.49
CA ILE A 136 -31.01 49.52 -21.55
C ILE A 136 -31.97 50.37 -22.39
N CYS A 137 -32.38 49.86 -23.55
CA CYS A 137 -33.19 50.60 -24.52
C CYS A 137 -34.63 50.83 -24.03
N GLY A 138 -35.30 49.80 -23.53
CA GLY A 138 -36.74 49.84 -23.24
C GLY A 138 -37.61 49.64 -24.47
N GLU A 139 -38.74 48.98 -24.30
CA GLU A 139 -39.58 48.53 -25.43
C GLU A 139 -40.25 49.70 -26.19
N ASP A 140 -40.53 50.81 -25.50
CA ASP A 140 -41.16 52.01 -26.08
C ASP A 140 -40.27 52.74 -27.09
N ASN A 141 -38.97 52.43 -27.05
CA ASN A 141 -37.94 53.06 -27.84
C ASN A 141 -37.54 52.26 -29.10
N TYR A 142 -38.08 51.05 -29.29
CA TYR A 142 -37.71 50.19 -30.43
C TYR A 142 -38.00 50.80 -31.80
N LYS A 143 -39.00 51.68 -31.92
CA LYS A 143 -39.27 52.46 -33.14
C LYS A 143 -38.10 53.36 -33.56
N ASN A 144 -37.16 53.67 -32.67
CA ASN A 144 -35.94 54.45 -32.90
C ASN A 144 -34.68 53.55 -33.00
N VAL A 145 -34.84 52.23 -33.19
CA VAL A 145 -33.72 51.27 -33.27
C VAL A 145 -33.53 50.74 -34.70
N ILE A 146 -32.28 50.66 -35.14
CA ILE A 146 -31.84 49.84 -36.28
C ILE A 146 -31.12 48.60 -35.75
N LEU A 147 -31.53 47.44 -36.25
CA LEU A 147 -30.90 46.15 -35.97
C LEU A 147 -30.08 45.75 -37.19
N ALA A 148 -28.76 45.87 -37.11
CA ALA A 148 -27.88 45.74 -38.26
C ALA A 148 -27.02 44.47 -38.16
N THR A 149 -27.02 43.65 -39.22
CA THR A 149 -26.13 42.49 -39.36
C THR A 149 -24.87 42.86 -40.14
N THR A 150 -23.69 42.53 -39.60
CA THR A 150 -22.36 42.85 -40.16
C THR A 150 -21.59 41.60 -40.59
N PHE A 151 -20.46 41.78 -41.28
CA PHE A 151 -19.54 40.72 -41.75
C PHE A 151 -20.11 39.74 -42.80
N TRP A 152 -21.08 40.17 -43.61
CA TRP A 152 -21.61 39.38 -44.72
C TRP A 152 -20.56 38.99 -45.76
N ASN A 153 -19.53 39.82 -45.96
CA ASN A 153 -18.39 39.53 -46.83
C ASN A 153 -17.51 38.36 -46.36
N LYS A 154 -17.53 38.04 -45.06
CA LYS A 154 -16.73 36.92 -44.50
C LYS A 154 -17.37 35.55 -44.72
N ILE A 155 -18.63 35.52 -45.18
CA ILE A 155 -19.40 34.29 -45.39
C ILE A 155 -19.87 34.11 -46.83
N GLU A 156 -19.21 34.74 -47.80
CA GLU A 156 -19.57 34.61 -49.22
C GLU A 156 -19.56 33.14 -49.70
N HIS A 157 -18.64 32.32 -49.18
CA HIS A 157 -18.53 30.89 -49.47
C HIS A 157 -19.62 30.03 -48.80
N CYS A 158 -20.32 30.56 -47.79
CA CYS A 158 -21.38 29.87 -47.04
C CYS A 158 -22.60 30.78 -46.84
N LYS A 159 -22.96 31.56 -47.87
CA LYS A 159 -23.97 32.62 -47.80
C LYS A 159 -25.33 32.12 -47.31
N GLN A 160 -25.72 30.90 -47.68
CA GLN A 160 -26.98 30.30 -47.24
C GLN A 160 -27.03 30.15 -45.71
N GLU A 161 -25.94 29.72 -45.07
CA GLU A 161 -25.91 29.61 -43.61
C GLU A 161 -26.08 30.96 -42.91
N GLY A 162 -25.60 32.05 -43.51
CA GLY A 162 -25.82 33.41 -43.01
C GLY A 162 -27.27 33.83 -43.13
N ILE A 163 -27.94 33.48 -44.23
CA ILE A 163 -29.37 33.72 -44.42
C ILE A 163 -30.17 32.95 -43.36
N ASP A 164 -29.86 31.66 -43.15
CA ASP A 164 -30.53 30.82 -42.13
C ASP A 164 -30.28 31.34 -40.70
N ARG A 165 -29.13 31.98 -40.44
CA ARG A 165 -28.85 32.67 -39.17
C ARG A 165 -29.70 33.92 -39.02
N GLU A 166 -29.79 34.74 -40.06
CA GLU A 166 -30.60 35.96 -40.03
C GLU A 166 -32.09 35.64 -39.88
N GLU A 167 -32.62 34.66 -40.62
CA GLU A 167 -34.02 34.24 -40.48
C GLU A 167 -34.35 33.84 -39.03
N ARG A 168 -33.43 33.14 -38.35
CA ARG A 168 -33.57 32.82 -36.93
C ARG A 168 -33.54 34.04 -36.02
N LEU A 169 -32.71 35.05 -36.33
CA LEU A 169 -32.71 36.32 -35.58
C LEU A 169 -34.06 37.03 -35.73
N LEU A 170 -34.57 37.12 -36.96
CA LEU A 170 -35.81 37.82 -37.30
C LEU A 170 -37.07 37.12 -36.76
N ALA A 171 -37.08 35.79 -36.71
CA ALA A 171 -38.26 35.01 -36.34
C ALA A 171 -38.39 34.69 -34.83
N ASN A 172 -37.33 34.90 -34.04
CA ASN A 172 -37.32 34.54 -32.61
C ASN A 172 -37.66 35.75 -31.72
N GLU A 173 -38.67 35.58 -30.84
CA GLU A 173 -39.13 36.60 -29.89
C GLU A 173 -38.07 36.99 -28.85
N GLY A 174 -37.24 36.04 -28.43
CA GLY A 174 -36.09 36.30 -27.56
C GLY A 174 -34.94 37.01 -28.28
N PHE A 175 -34.99 37.11 -29.62
CA PHE A 175 -34.02 37.84 -30.43
C PHE A 175 -34.59 39.14 -30.98
N TRP A 176 -34.85 39.24 -32.29
CA TRP A 176 -35.24 40.51 -32.92
C TRP A 176 -36.74 40.61 -33.20
N LYS A 177 -37.49 39.50 -33.19
CA LYS A 177 -38.91 39.50 -33.60
C LYS A 177 -39.74 40.52 -32.80
N LEU A 178 -39.66 40.49 -31.47
CA LEU A 178 -40.37 41.42 -30.60
C LEU A 178 -39.99 42.88 -30.88
N MET A 179 -38.70 43.14 -31.10
CA MET A 179 -38.21 44.48 -31.38
C MET A 179 -38.74 45.01 -32.72
N ILE A 180 -38.78 44.15 -33.73
CA ILE A 180 -39.28 44.45 -35.07
C ILE A 180 -40.79 44.72 -35.02
N GLU A 181 -41.56 43.89 -34.31
CA GLU A 181 -43.00 44.08 -34.11
C GLU A 181 -43.32 45.42 -33.42
N LYS A 182 -42.41 45.92 -32.59
CA LYS A 182 -42.49 47.24 -31.94
C LYS A 182 -41.81 48.38 -32.71
N GLY A 183 -41.40 48.13 -33.96
CA GLY A 183 -40.97 49.18 -34.90
C GLY A 183 -39.47 49.30 -35.15
N ALA A 184 -38.64 48.41 -34.58
CA ALA A 184 -37.22 48.36 -34.93
C ALA A 184 -37.02 47.95 -36.39
N LYS A 185 -36.02 48.52 -37.05
CA LYS A 185 -35.77 48.27 -38.48
C LYS A 185 -34.58 47.32 -38.67
N PRO A 186 -34.77 46.10 -39.17
CA PRO A 186 -33.66 45.21 -39.51
C PRO A 186 -32.97 45.66 -40.80
N MET A 187 -31.64 45.54 -40.86
CA MET A 187 -30.83 45.91 -42.01
C MET A 187 -29.59 45.03 -42.15
N ARG A 188 -29.22 44.66 -43.39
CA ARG A 188 -27.93 44.03 -43.70
C ARG A 188 -26.91 45.11 -44.06
N LEU A 189 -25.77 45.13 -43.38
CA LEU A 189 -24.68 46.04 -43.71
C LEU A 189 -23.67 45.34 -44.63
N GLY A 190 -23.43 45.96 -45.79
CA GLY A 190 -22.52 45.48 -46.82
C GLY A 190 -21.05 45.71 -46.50
N GLN A 191 -20.21 45.74 -47.53
CA GLN A 191 -18.78 46.08 -47.38
C GLN A 191 -18.58 47.58 -47.12
N ASP A 192 -19.40 48.43 -47.73
CA ASP A 192 -19.46 49.85 -47.40
C ASP A 192 -20.56 50.06 -46.37
N TYR A 193 -20.16 50.43 -45.16
CA TYR A 193 -21.10 50.69 -44.09
C TYR A 193 -21.86 52.01 -44.27
N ARG A 194 -21.51 52.84 -45.27
CA ARG A 194 -22.24 54.07 -45.61
C ARG A 194 -23.64 53.84 -46.15
N ASP A 195 -23.97 52.62 -46.57
CA ASP A 195 -25.33 52.26 -46.99
C ASP A 195 -26.37 52.52 -45.90
N ILE A 196 -25.97 52.57 -44.62
CA ILE A 196 -26.85 52.89 -43.48
C ILE A 196 -27.24 54.37 -43.41
N LEU A 197 -26.50 55.28 -44.06
CA LEU A 197 -26.64 56.74 -43.89
C LEU A 197 -28.08 57.24 -44.12
N PRO A 198 -28.82 56.82 -45.17
CA PRO A 198 -30.21 57.23 -45.34
C PRO A 198 -31.10 56.82 -44.15
N ALA A 199 -30.84 55.66 -43.56
CA ALA A 199 -31.59 55.17 -42.41
C ALA A 199 -31.24 55.95 -41.13
N LEU A 200 -29.98 56.38 -40.95
CA LEU A 200 -29.56 57.24 -39.85
C LEU A 200 -30.14 58.65 -39.98
N LEU A 201 -30.12 59.24 -41.17
CA LEU A 201 -30.71 60.55 -41.44
C LEU A 201 -32.22 60.54 -41.19
N ALA A 202 -32.92 59.46 -41.54
CA ALA A 202 -34.33 59.28 -41.23
C ALA A 202 -34.64 59.18 -39.72
N MET A 203 -33.64 59.01 -38.85
CA MET A 203 -33.83 59.12 -37.39
C MET A 203 -33.95 60.57 -36.93
N ALA A 204 -33.45 61.54 -37.70
CA ALA A 204 -33.58 62.97 -37.42
C ALA A 204 -35.04 63.45 -37.41
N GLU A 205 -35.90 62.77 -38.18
CA GLU A 205 -37.32 63.09 -38.30
C GLU A 205 -38.17 62.55 -37.14
N LYS A 206 -37.57 61.73 -36.27
CA LYS A 206 -38.25 61.09 -35.14
C LYS A 206 -38.06 61.91 -33.85
N PRO A 207 -39.01 61.82 -32.90
CA PRO A 207 -38.78 62.38 -31.57
C PRO A 207 -37.55 61.74 -30.92
N THR A 208 -36.85 62.53 -30.11
CA THR A 208 -35.77 62.05 -29.26
C THR A 208 -36.28 61.00 -28.28
N MET A 209 -35.38 60.11 -27.85
CA MET A 209 -35.68 59.00 -26.98
C MET A 209 -35.06 59.20 -25.59
N THR A 210 -35.81 58.78 -24.57
CA THR A 210 -35.29 58.61 -23.21
C THR A 210 -35.23 57.12 -22.95
N LEU A 211 -34.02 56.59 -22.84
CA LEU A 211 -33.81 55.16 -22.63
C LEU A 211 -34.37 54.71 -21.28
N GLU A 212 -34.78 53.45 -21.18
CA GLU A 212 -35.33 52.90 -19.93
C GLU A 212 -34.39 53.11 -18.75
N ILE A 213 -33.09 52.83 -18.94
CA ILE A 213 -32.08 53.04 -17.90
C ILE A 213 -32.02 54.50 -17.43
N GLN A 214 -32.23 55.47 -18.33
CA GLN A 214 -32.25 56.89 -17.95
C GLN A 214 -33.50 57.21 -17.12
N GLN A 215 -34.65 56.61 -17.48
CA GLN A 215 -35.88 56.78 -16.70
C GLN A 215 -35.71 56.20 -15.30
N GLU A 216 -35.18 54.98 -15.19
CA GLU A 216 -34.90 54.30 -13.92
C GLU A 216 -33.96 55.13 -13.03
N LEU A 217 -32.83 55.59 -13.57
CA LEU A 217 -31.87 56.42 -12.84
C LEU A 217 -32.49 57.77 -12.43
N SER A 218 -33.25 58.42 -13.31
CA SER A 218 -33.93 59.70 -13.00
C SER A 218 -35.00 59.58 -11.91
N ASN A 219 -35.59 58.37 -11.76
CA ASN A 219 -36.53 58.05 -10.69
C ASN A 219 -35.84 57.71 -9.36
N GLY A 220 -34.50 57.81 -9.29
CA GLY A 220 -33.70 57.62 -8.09
C GLY A 220 -33.27 56.17 -7.82
N LEU A 221 -33.41 55.27 -8.79
CA LEU A 221 -32.85 53.91 -8.69
C LEU A 221 -31.33 53.94 -8.82
N GLY A 222 -30.63 53.15 -8.02
CA GLY A 222 -29.19 52.87 -8.22
C GLY A 222 -28.97 52.01 -9.47
N LEU A 223 -27.77 52.06 -10.06
CA LEU A 223 -27.46 51.31 -11.29
C LEU A 223 -27.69 49.80 -11.12
N GLU A 224 -27.36 49.26 -9.96
CA GLU A 224 -27.57 47.85 -9.58
C GLU A 224 -29.05 47.45 -9.43
N GLN A 225 -29.94 48.44 -9.26
CA GLN A 225 -31.38 48.26 -9.09
C GLN A 225 -32.15 48.40 -10.41
N THR A 226 -31.52 48.96 -11.45
CA THR A 226 -32.08 49.04 -12.81
C THR A 226 -32.35 47.65 -13.38
N MET A 227 -33.27 47.52 -14.32
CA MET A 227 -33.51 46.24 -15.01
C MET A 227 -32.24 45.67 -15.64
N ALA A 228 -31.39 46.53 -16.19
CA ALA A 228 -30.09 46.16 -16.76
C ALA A 228 -29.10 45.68 -15.68
N GLY A 229 -29.01 46.37 -14.54
CA GLY A 229 -28.17 46.00 -13.41
C GLY A 229 -28.60 44.68 -12.76
N LEU A 230 -29.90 44.51 -12.51
CA LEU A 230 -30.46 43.27 -11.99
C LEU A 230 -30.21 42.07 -12.90
N PHE A 231 -30.25 42.27 -14.23
CA PHE A 231 -29.92 41.22 -15.19
C PHE A 231 -28.46 40.79 -15.08
N ILE A 232 -27.52 41.73 -14.98
CA ILE A 232 -26.09 41.42 -14.80
C ILE A 232 -25.86 40.71 -13.47
N ASN A 233 -26.50 41.16 -12.39
CA ASN A 233 -26.36 40.58 -11.05
C ASN A 233 -26.90 39.15 -11.02
N LYS A 234 -28.11 38.93 -11.53
CA LYS A 234 -28.73 37.60 -11.58
C LYS A 234 -27.91 36.61 -12.41
N ASP A 235 -27.42 37.04 -13.58
CA ASP A 235 -26.52 36.21 -14.40
C ASP A 235 -25.23 35.87 -13.65
N SER A 236 -24.68 36.84 -12.89
CA SER A 236 -23.48 36.64 -12.08
C SER A 236 -23.72 35.64 -10.94
N GLU A 237 -24.84 35.76 -10.24
CA GLU A 237 -25.25 34.82 -9.18
C GLU A 237 -25.51 33.42 -9.73
N GLU A 238 -26.26 33.28 -10.82
CA GLU A 238 -26.51 31.99 -11.46
C GLU A 238 -25.20 31.34 -11.96
N PHE A 239 -24.28 32.14 -12.47
CA PHE A 239 -22.97 31.66 -12.89
C PHE A 239 -22.14 31.19 -11.70
N GLN A 240 -22.08 31.97 -10.61
CA GLN A 240 -21.40 31.60 -9.38
C GLN A 240 -21.96 30.29 -8.81
N MET A 241 -23.28 30.18 -8.68
CA MET A 241 -23.94 28.98 -8.17
C MET A 241 -23.65 27.74 -9.04
N LYS A 242 -23.62 27.88 -10.37
CA LYS A 242 -23.24 26.78 -11.28
C LYS A 242 -21.78 26.38 -11.11
N GLN A 243 -20.88 27.33 -10.88
CA GLN A 243 -19.46 27.03 -10.68
C GLN A 243 -19.22 26.38 -9.31
N GLU A 244 -19.88 26.86 -8.27
CA GLU A 244 -19.87 26.22 -6.94
C GLU A 244 -20.40 24.79 -7.02
N MET A 245 -21.58 24.57 -7.61
CA MET A 245 -22.13 23.22 -7.79
C MET A 245 -21.20 22.30 -8.57
N LYS A 246 -20.53 22.78 -9.63
CA LYS A 246 -19.54 21.98 -10.36
C LYS A 246 -18.34 21.65 -9.49
N THR A 247 -17.85 22.62 -8.72
CA THR A 247 -16.69 22.45 -7.84
C THR A 247 -17.02 21.46 -6.72
N THR A 248 -18.19 21.60 -6.08
CA THR A 248 -18.69 20.66 -5.07
C THR A 248 -18.86 19.26 -5.64
N LYS A 249 -19.49 19.09 -6.80
CA LYS A 249 -19.61 17.78 -7.46
C LYS A 249 -18.25 17.16 -7.77
N LEU A 250 -17.29 17.98 -8.21
CA LEU A 250 -15.94 17.50 -8.50
C LEU A 250 -15.22 17.06 -7.21
N GLN A 251 -15.43 17.77 -6.10
CA GLN A 251 -14.91 17.42 -4.78
C GLN A 251 -15.54 16.11 -4.27
N GLU A 252 -16.86 15.97 -4.33
CA GLU A 252 -17.58 14.73 -3.95
C GLU A 252 -17.13 13.53 -4.80
N ASP A 253 -16.95 13.71 -6.12
CA ASP A 253 -16.42 12.68 -7.02
C ASP A 253 -14.98 12.28 -6.68
N PHE A 254 -14.19 13.23 -6.19
CA PHE A 254 -12.81 13.00 -5.79
C PHE A 254 -12.73 12.25 -4.46
N GLU A 255 -13.52 12.66 -3.46
CA GLU A 255 -13.64 11.99 -2.16
C GLU A 255 -14.12 10.56 -2.29
N ARG A 256 -15.18 10.32 -3.07
CA ARG A 256 -15.67 8.96 -3.36
C ARG A 256 -14.59 8.07 -4.00
N ARG A 257 -13.80 8.61 -4.94
CA ARG A 257 -12.69 7.86 -5.55
C ARG A 257 -11.60 7.52 -4.54
N LEU A 258 -11.30 8.43 -3.61
CA LEU A 258 -10.34 8.17 -2.53
C LEU A 258 -10.85 7.08 -1.58
N GLU A 259 -12.11 7.12 -1.17
CA GLU A 259 -12.72 6.10 -0.32
C GLU A 259 -12.75 4.72 -0.98
N GLU A 260 -13.13 4.65 -2.26
CA GLU A 260 -13.07 3.40 -3.04
C GLU A 260 -11.65 2.85 -3.12
N GLN A 261 -10.65 3.72 -3.33
CA GLN A 261 -9.25 3.30 -3.39
C GLN A 261 -8.76 2.79 -2.03
N GLN A 262 -9.13 3.46 -0.93
CA GLN A 262 -8.79 3.03 0.43
C GLN A 262 -9.43 1.67 0.76
N SER A 263 -10.73 1.51 0.47
CA SER A 263 -11.44 0.25 0.70
C SER A 263 -10.81 -0.92 -0.08
N ARG A 264 -10.38 -0.70 -1.33
CA ARG A 264 -9.64 -1.71 -2.11
C ARG A 264 -8.31 -2.07 -1.49
N LEU A 265 -7.55 -1.10 -0.97
CA LEU A 265 -6.28 -1.34 -0.29
C LEU A 265 -6.47 -2.13 1.01
N ASP A 266 -7.49 -1.79 1.79
CA ASP A 266 -7.80 -2.48 3.05
C ASP A 266 -8.28 -3.92 2.79
N GLY A 267 -9.10 -4.14 1.76
CA GLY A 267 -9.48 -5.48 1.31
C GLY A 267 -8.27 -6.34 0.91
N ALA A 268 -7.37 -5.78 0.08
CA ALA A 268 -6.15 -6.48 -0.33
C ALA A 268 -5.20 -6.78 0.85
N ARG A 269 -5.09 -5.86 1.82
CA ARG A 269 -4.35 -6.08 3.07
C ARG A 269 -4.97 -7.18 3.91
N GLY A 270 -6.31 -7.21 4.04
CA GLY A 270 -7.05 -8.26 4.74
C GLY A 270 -6.79 -9.65 4.17
N GLU A 271 -6.91 -9.81 2.85
CA GLU A 271 -6.64 -11.08 2.17
C GLU A 271 -5.18 -11.54 2.36
N THR A 272 -4.23 -10.60 2.31
CA THR A 272 -2.81 -10.90 2.49
C THR A 272 -2.53 -11.37 3.92
N ASN A 273 -3.08 -10.68 4.92
CA ASN A 273 -2.94 -11.08 6.32
C ASN A 273 -3.59 -12.43 6.60
N GLN A 274 -4.76 -12.71 6.03
CA GLN A 274 -5.42 -14.02 6.20
C GLN A 274 -4.58 -15.16 5.62
N LYS A 275 -3.98 -14.97 4.43
CA LYS A 275 -3.06 -15.94 3.82
C LYS A 275 -1.80 -16.16 4.67
N LEU A 276 -1.27 -15.12 5.31
CA LEU A 276 -0.13 -15.24 6.21
C LEU A 276 -0.46 -16.08 7.45
N VAL A 277 -1.61 -15.83 8.09
CA VAL A 277 -2.07 -16.61 9.25
C VAL A 277 -2.25 -18.08 8.90
N LEU A 278 -2.88 -18.39 7.76
CA LEU A 278 -3.06 -19.78 7.29
C LEU A 278 -1.73 -20.49 7.05
N LYS A 279 -0.77 -19.82 6.37
CA LYS A 279 0.57 -20.37 6.16
C LYS A 279 1.32 -20.63 7.46
N GLU A 280 1.15 -19.75 8.45
CA GLU A 280 1.79 -19.91 9.76
C GLU A 280 1.20 -21.10 10.54
N GLN A 281 -0.11 -21.31 10.46
CA GLN A 281 -0.78 -22.50 11.01
C GLN A 281 -0.31 -23.78 10.32
N GLU A 282 -0.32 -23.83 8.99
CA GLU A 282 0.17 -24.97 8.21
C GLU A 282 1.64 -25.30 8.54
N HIS A 283 2.47 -24.26 8.68
CA HIS A 283 3.87 -24.45 9.06
C HIS A 283 4.01 -25.00 10.48
N SER A 284 3.20 -24.51 11.43
CA SER A 284 3.18 -25.01 12.81
C SER A 284 2.77 -26.48 12.87
N GLU A 285 1.68 -26.85 12.20
CA GLU A 285 1.21 -28.24 12.13
C GLU A 285 2.24 -29.17 11.48
N SER A 286 2.88 -28.73 10.38
CA SER A 286 3.96 -29.47 9.74
C SER A 286 5.16 -29.67 10.67
N MET A 287 5.53 -28.66 11.45
CA MET A 287 6.61 -28.74 12.42
C MET A 287 6.28 -29.72 13.55
N GLU A 288 5.04 -29.73 14.03
CA GLU A 288 4.59 -30.71 15.02
C GLU A 288 4.60 -32.14 14.50
N ALA A 289 4.11 -32.36 13.28
CA ALA A 289 4.13 -33.67 12.63
C ALA A 289 5.57 -34.19 12.46
N ASN A 290 6.48 -33.33 12.02
CA ASN A 290 7.91 -33.65 11.91
C ASN A 290 8.53 -33.97 13.28
N ARG A 291 8.17 -33.22 14.33
CA ARG A 291 8.62 -33.49 15.71
C ARG A 291 8.19 -34.89 16.18
N ARG A 292 6.90 -35.23 16.00
CA ARG A 292 6.37 -36.56 16.37
C ARG A 292 7.04 -37.69 15.60
N LEU A 293 7.28 -37.49 14.29
CA LEU A 293 7.99 -38.47 13.48
C LEU A 293 9.43 -38.68 13.97
N MET A 294 10.13 -37.60 14.33
CA MET A 294 11.49 -37.66 14.87
C MET A 294 11.53 -38.40 16.21
N GLU A 295 10.57 -38.13 17.11
CA GLU A 295 10.41 -38.84 18.38
C GLU A 295 10.20 -40.34 18.16
N HIS A 296 9.28 -40.71 17.27
CA HIS A 296 9.02 -42.11 16.97
C HIS A 296 10.23 -42.82 16.33
N GLN A 297 10.96 -42.14 15.44
CA GLN A 297 12.20 -42.68 14.88
C GLN A 297 13.27 -42.92 15.96
N MET A 298 13.36 -42.02 16.95
CA MET A 298 14.28 -42.17 18.07
C MET A 298 13.90 -43.36 18.95
N GLU A 299 12.61 -43.55 19.25
CA GLU A 299 12.11 -44.70 19.99
C GLU A 299 12.42 -46.02 19.28
N LEU A 300 12.15 -46.10 17.97
CA LEU A 300 12.48 -47.27 17.17
C LEU A 300 13.98 -47.56 17.16
N TYR A 301 14.81 -46.52 17.10
CA TYR A 301 16.25 -46.67 17.17
C TYR A 301 16.70 -47.24 18.52
N GLN A 302 16.18 -46.71 19.63
CA GLN A 302 16.46 -47.20 20.98
C GLN A 302 16.00 -48.65 21.18
N LEU A 303 14.81 -49.00 20.69
CA LEU A 303 14.29 -50.36 20.76
C LEU A 303 15.16 -51.32 19.93
N ASN A 304 15.58 -50.93 18.73
CA ASN A 304 16.46 -51.74 17.92
C ASN A 304 17.82 -51.97 18.62
N GLN A 305 18.36 -50.94 19.27
CA GLN A 305 19.56 -51.11 20.09
C GLN A 305 19.35 -52.07 21.27
N SER A 306 18.20 -51.97 21.97
CA SER A 306 17.92 -52.84 23.11
C SER A 306 17.72 -54.30 22.70
N VAL A 307 17.04 -54.55 21.57
CA VAL A 307 16.89 -55.89 20.97
C VAL A 307 18.26 -56.47 20.63
N LYS A 308 19.12 -55.70 19.94
CA LYS A 308 20.50 -56.15 19.63
C LYS A 308 21.31 -56.49 20.87
N GLN A 309 21.19 -55.71 21.94
CA GLN A 309 21.85 -56.00 23.21
C GLN A 309 21.29 -57.27 23.87
N ALA A 310 19.98 -57.47 23.83
CA ALA A 310 19.34 -58.67 24.37
C ALA A 310 19.76 -59.94 23.60
N GLU A 311 19.81 -59.88 22.27
CA GLU A 311 20.29 -60.97 21.41
C GLU A 311 21.75 -61.32 21.72
N LEU A 312 22.63 -60.32 21.87
CA LEU A 312 24.02 -60.54 22.23
C LEU A 312 24.14 -61.22 23.61
N ARG A 313 23.37 -60.77 24.60
CA ARG A 313 23.34 -61.39 25.93
C ARG A 313 22.83 -62.82 25.91
N ALA A 314 21.83 -63.12 25.08
CA ALA A 314 21.32 -64.48 24.92
C ALA A 314 22.39 -65.41 24.33
N ARG A 315 23.12 -64.97 23.30
CA ARG A 315 24.24 -65.73 22.72
C ARG A 315 25.35 -66.01 23.75
N LEU A 316 25.75 -65.00 24.52
CA LEU A 316 26.76 -65.16 25.55
C LEU A 316 26.33 -66.16 26.64
N ARG A 317 25.06 -66.14 27.05
CA ARG A 317 24.53 -67.14 28.00
C ARG A 317 24.53 -68.55 27.44
N GLU A 318 24.17 -68.71 26.17
CA GLU A 318 24.20 -70.01 25.50
C GLU A 318 25.65 -70.55 25.43
N GLU A 319 26.62 -69.71 25.09
CA GLU A 319 28.05 -70.05 25.13
C GLU A 319 28.50 -70.45 26.55
N GLU A 320 28.18 -69.64 27.57
CA GLU A 320 28.51 -69.95 28.97
C GLU A 320 27.90 -71.28 29.45
N GLU A 321 26.64 -71.57 29.08
CA GLU A 321 25.99 -72.83 29.39
C GLU A 321 26.68 -74.01 28.69
N THR A 322 27.08 -73.85 27.43
CA THR A 322 27.82 -74.90 26.70
C THR A 322 29.18 -75.17 27.34
N GLU A 323 29.94 -74.12 27.69
CA GLU A 323 31.22 -74.26 28.38
C GLU A 323 31.04 -74.93 29.76
N ALA A 324 30.00 -74.55 30.51
CA ALA A 324 29.71 -75.16 31.81
C ALA A 324 29.43 -76.66 31.68
N ARG A 325 28.65 -77.07 30.68
CA ARG A 325 28.38 -78.49 30.38
C ARG A 325 29.66 -79.24 30.02
N GLU A 326 30.54 -78.65 29.21
CA GLU A 326 31.83 -79.27 28.87
C GLU A 326 32.73 -79.46 30.09
N ARG A 327 32.85 -78.43 30.95
CA ARG A 327 33.63 -78.50 32.20
C ARG A 327 33.10 -79.56 33.15
N GLU A 328 31.78 -79.70 33.26
CA GLU A 328 31.16 -80.74 34.08
C GLU A 328 31.48 -82.14 33.56
N LEU A 329 31.37 -82.33 32.24
CA LEU A 329 31.70 -83.60 31.58
C LEU A 329 33.19 -83.96 31.76
N GLU A 330 34.07 -82.97 31.70
CA GLU A 330 35.50 -83.14 31.94
C GLU A 330 35.80 -83.49 33.41
N ALA A 331 35.16 -82.82 34.35
CA ALA A 331 35.27 -83.12 35.78
C ALA A 331 34.78 -84.54 36.10
N GLU A 332 33.71 -85.00 35.45
CA GLU A 332 33.20 -86.36 35.59
C GLU A 332 34.20 -87.40 35.05
N ARG A 333 34.76 -87.19 33.86
CA ARG A 333 35.84 -88.03 33.31
C ARG A 333 37.04 -88.09 34.25
N LEU A 334 37.41 -86.98 34.87
CA LEU A 334 38.51 -86.93 35.84
C LEU A 334 38.18 -87.72 37.12
N ARG A 335 36.94 -87.64 37.62
CA ARG A 335 36.47 -88.45 38.77
C ARG A 335 36.52 -89.93 38.45
N GLN A 336 36.12 -90.34 37.25
CA GLN A 336 36.18 -91.73 36.81
C GLN A 336 37.62 -92.25 36.78
N ARG A 337 38.55 -91.50 36.17
CA ARG A 337 39.99 -91.85 36.18
C ARG A 337 40.56 -91.98 37.59
N ARG A 338 40.15 -91.12 38.53
CA ARG A 338 40.57 -91.21 39.95
C ARG A 338 40.05 -92.47 40.62
N ARG A 339 38.78 -92.85 40.39
CA ARG A 339 38.21 -94.11 40.91
C ARG A 339 38.98 -95.32 40.36
N GLU A 340 39.24 -95.36 39.06
CA GLU A 340 40.02 -96.44 38.44
C GLU A 340 41.45 -96.53 39.02
N ALA A 341 42.10 -95.38 39.28
CA ALA A 341 43.41 -95.34 39.93
C ALA A 341 43.37 -95.87 41.36
N GLN A 342 42.37 -95.48 42.16
CA GLN A 342 42.18 -95.97 43.53
C GLN A 342 41.86 -97.48 43.57
N GLU A 343 41.10 -97.98 42.60
CA GLU A 343 40.86 -99.42 42.45
C GLU A 343 42.14 -100.19 42.10
N ARG A 344 43.00 -99.63 41.23
CA ARG A 344 44.31 -100.21 40.93
C ARG A 344 45.21 -100.27 42.16
N GLU A 345 45.29 -99.18 42.93
CA GLU A 345 46.05 -99.13 44.18
C GLU A 345 45.55 -100.14 45.23
N SER A 346 44.23 -100.22 45.43
CA SER A 346 43.64 -101.14 46.41
C SER A 346 43.81 -102.61 46.02
N ARG A 347 43.74 -102.94 44.72
CA ARG A 347 44.11 -104.28 44.20
C ARG A 347 45.58 -104.58 44.45
N GLN A 348 46.47 -103.62 44.24
CA GLN A 348 47.90 -103.78 44.50
C GLN A 348 48.20 -103.99 46.00
N ARG A 349 47.54 -103.23 46.88
CA ARG A 349 47.63 -103.42 48.35
C ARG A 349 47.11 -104.78 48.82
N ARG A 350 46.00 -105.27 48.26
CA ARG A 350 45.48 -106.62 48.57
C ARG A 350 46.43 -107.72 48.13
N ARG A 351 47.07 -107.57 46.97
CA ARG A 351 48.08 -108.52 46.49
C ARG A 351 49.31 -108.55 47.40
N LEU A 352 49.79 -107.38 47.83
CA LEU A 352 50.90 -107.27 48.79
C LEU A 352 50.57 -107.91 50.16
N SER A 353 49.35 -107.69 50.70
CA SER A 353 48.96 -108.28 51.99
C SER A 353 48.78 -109.79 51.95
N LEU A 354 48.26 -110.33 50.84
CA LEU A 354 48.19 -111.79 50.62
C LEU A 354 49.58 -112.41 50.51
N THR A 355 50.54 -111.67 49.96
CA THR A 355 51.94 -112.12 49.85
C THR A 355 52.60 -112.14 51.23
N GLN A 356 52.35 -111.13 52.08
CA GLN A 356 52.80 -111.09 53.48
C GLN A 356 52.19 -112.18 54.36
N ARG A 357 50.89 -112.51 54.18
CA ARG A 357 50.25 -113.62 54.91
C ARG A 357 50.90 -114.96 54.61
N LYS A 358 51.23 -115.23 53.33
CA LYS A 358 51.93 -116.46 52.93
C LYS A 358 53.32 -116.58 53.56
N THR A 359 54.07 -115.48 53.69
CA THR A 359 55.38 -115.48 54.36
C THR A 359 55.28 -115.69 55.86
N VAL A 360 54.26 -115.13 56.52
CA VAL A 360 54.02 -115.34 57.96
C VAL A 360 53.60 -116.78 58.25
N ASP A 361 52.73 -117.37 57.44
CA ASP A 361 52.33 -118.78 57.59
C ASP A 361 53.51 -119.75 57.37
N GLN A 362 54.39 -119.47 56.39
CA GLN A 362 55.63 -120.23 56.17
C GLN A 362 56.61 -120.15 57.36
N GLN A 363 56.70 -119.00 58.03
CA GLN A 363 57.55 -118.84 59.21
C GLN A 363 56.95 -119.51 60.47
N LEU A 364 55.62 -119.56 60.58
CA LEU A 364 54.93 -120.23 61.70
C LEU A 364 55.00 -121.76 61.62
N ASP A 365 54.97 -122.34 60.42
CA ASP A 365 55.11 -123.79 60.21
C ASP A 365 56.53 -124.29 60.55
N LEU A 366 57.57 -123.49 60.26
CA LEU A 366 58.95 -123.78 60.67
C LEU A 366 59.15 -123.75 62.19
N LEU A 367 58.44 -122.86 62.90
CA LEU A 367 58.51 -122.74 64.36
C LEU A 367 57.74 -123.85 65.11
N ARG A 368 56.70 -124.43 64.50
CA ARG A 368 55.96 -125.57 65.07
C ARG A 368 56.74 -126.89 64.92
N ALA A 369 57.52 -127.05 63.86
CA ALA A 369 58.41 -128.21 63.67
C ALA A 369 59.56 -128.25 64.70
N ALA A 370 60.02 -127.10 65.20
CA ALA A 370 61.14 -127.02 66.13
C ALA A 370 60.80 -127.34 67.60
N ARG A 371 59.53 -127.51 67.98
CA ARG A 371 59.10 -127.64 69.39
C ARG A 371 58.73 -129.05 69.85
N ALA A 372 58.90 -130.07 69.02
CA ALA A 372 58.51 -131.47 69.30
C ALA A 372 59.67 -132.48 69.45
N GLY A 373 60.94 -132.06 69.54
CA GLY A 373 62.04 -133.01 69.76
C GLY A 373 63.27 -132.34 70.33
N GLY A 374 63.60 -132.66 71.59
CA GLY A 374 64.85 -132.23 72.21
C GLY A 374 66.05 -133.00 71.66
N VAL A 375 67.18 -132.31 71.47
CA VAL A 375 68.53 -132.65 71.95
C VAL A 375 69.60 -131.76 71.26
N THR A 376 70.52 -131.27 72.11
CA THR A 376 71.88 -130.74 71.89
C THR A 376 72.13 -129.40 71.18
N ALA A 377 72.80 -128.55 71.96
CA ALA A 377 73.61 -127.43 71.51
C ALA A 377 74.81 -127.91 70.65
N ALA A 378 74.98 -127.27 69.49
CA ALA A 378 76.27 -127.13 68.83
C ALA A 378 76.31 -125.78 68.09
N ARG A 379 77.51 -125.20 68.13
CA ARG A 379 77.90 -123.81 67.92
C ARG A 379 78.39 -123.61 66.48
N VAL A 380 78.49 -122.35 66.06
CA VAL A 380 79.21 -121.80 64.86
C VAL A 380 78.41 -121.89 63.55
N GLY A 381 78.20 -120.81 62.78
CA GLY A 381 78.65 -119.43 62.88
C GLY A 381 78.32 -118.63 61.60
N GLY A 382 78.37 -117.29 61.69
CA GLY A 382 78.39 -116.34 60.56
C GLY A 382 77.05 -116.20 59.81
N VAL A 383 76.57 -115.02 59.41
CA VAL A 383 77.27 -113.81 58.99
C VAL A 383 76.32 -112.61 59.15
N PHE A 384 76.78 -111.56 59.84
CA PHE A 384 76.31 -110.16 59.67
C PHE A 384 76.96 -109.60 58.39
N PRO A 385 76.30 -108.70 57.63
CA PRO A 385 76.45 -107.26 57.91
C PRO A 385 75.14 -106.46 57.77
N GLU A 386 74.88 -105.49 58.67
CA GLU A 386 74.89 -104.01 58.46
C GLU A 386 73.63 -103.47 57.74
N GLY A 387 72.91 -102.43 58.17
CA GLY A 387 72.98 -101.47 59.27
C GLY A 387 71.59 -100.77 59.38
N ILE A 388 71.05 -100.56 60.58
CA ILE A 388 70.96 -99.28 61.33
C ILE A 388 70.26 -98.10 60.61
N GLY A 389 69.11 -97.69 61.20
CA GLY A 389 68.62 -96.30 61.30
C GLY A 389 67.38 -95.99 60.45
N SER A 390 66.26 -95.42 60.93
CA SER A 390 65.89 -94.88 62.25
C SER A 390 64.38 -94.52 62.28
N VAL A 391 63.68 -94.94 63.35
CA VAL A 391 62.63 -94.29 64.19
C VAL A 391 61.64 -93.23 63.61
N PRO A 392 60.32 -93.28 63.93
CA PRO A 392 59.29 -92.26 63.58
C PRO A 392 59.14 -91.15 64.66
N PRO A 393 58.27 -90.11 64.48
CA PRO A 393 56.96 -90.20 65.14
C PRO A 393 55.79 -89.49 64.43
N ALA A 394 54.59 -89.83 64.92
CA ALA A 394 53.28 -89.29 64.63
C ALA A 394 52.98 -87.96 65.36
N MET A 395 51.68 -87.57 65.37
CA MET A 395 51.00 -86.55 66.21
C MET A 395 51.07 -85.10 65.67
N VAL A 396 50.03 -84.25 65.57
CA VAL A 396 48.75 -83.98 66.27
C VAL A 396 47.87 -83.17 65.28
N LEU A 397 46.65 -83.60 64.91
CA LEU A 397 45.33 -83.20 65.47
C LEU A 397 45.01 -81.68 65.41
N VAL A 398 43.87 -81.39 64.73
CA VAL A 398 42.88 -80.35 65.04
C VAL A 398 43.32 -78.89 64.94
N GLU A 399 42.90 -78.19 63.86
CA GLU A 399 42.58 -76.76 63.96
C GLU A 399 41.68 -76.19 62.84
N ASP A 400 40.75 -77.00 62.30
CA ASP A 400 39.77 -76.52 61.28
C ASP A 400 38.40 -76.15 61.88
N ALA A 401 38.28 -76.16 63.22
CA ALA A 401 37.02 -75.92 63.93
C ALA A 401 36.85 -74.47 64.41
N ILE A 402 37.89 -73.63 64.40
CA ILE A 402 37.83 -72.27 64.98
C ILE A 402 37.46 -71.20 63.94
N ILE A 403 37.69 -71.43 62.64
CA ILE A 403 37.36 -70.42 61.61
C ILE A 403 35.85 -70.43 61.26
N LYS A 404 35.14 -71.54 61.45
CA LYS A 404 33.71 -71.64 61.11
C LYS A 404 32.75 -71.11 62.18
N ILE A 405 33.20 -70.93 63.42
CA ILE A 405 32.35 -70.39 64.50
C ILE A 405 32.39 -68.85 64.52
N THR A 406 33.47 -68.23 64.02
CA THR A 406 33.62 -66.76 63.99
C THR A 406 32.85 -66.10 62.84
N TYR A 407 32.69 -66.78 61.70
CA TYR A 407 31.97 -66.23 60.54
C TYR A 407 30.44 -66.23 60.74
N TYR A 408 29.91 -67.22 61.46
CA TYR A 408 28.47 -67.35 61.72
C TYR A 408 27.95 -66.37 62.79
N CYS A 409 28.81 -65.93 63.71
CA CYS A 409 28.46 -64.98 64.77
C CYS A 409 28.49 -63.50 64.32
N ILE A 410 29.15 -63.19 63.19
CA ILE A 410 29.26 -61.80 62.68
C ILE A 410 28.08 -61.42 61.78
N LEU A 411 27.50 -62.38 61.04
CA LEU A 411 26.34 -62.11 60.18
C LEU A 411 25.00 -62.03 60.94
N ASN A 412 24.87 -62.70 62.09
CA ASN A 412 23.61 -62.72 62.87
C ASN A 412 23.48 -61.59 63.92
N ARG A 413 24.43 -60.64 63.99
CA ARG A 413 24.36 -59.50 64.92
C ARG A 413 24.11 -58.14 64.25
N MET A 414 23.73 -58.13 62.96
CA MET A 414 23.37 -56.93 62.20
C MET A 414 21.85 -56.63 62.13
N GLU A 415 21.02 -57.26 62.97
CA GLU A 415 19.56 -56.98 63.04
C GLU A 415 19.11 -56.16 64.26
N SER A 416 20.01 -55.60 65.07
CA SER A 416 19.59 -54.70 66.16
C SER A 416 20.58 -53.57 66.40
N THR A 417 20.41 -52.44 65.71
CA THR A 417 20.17 -51.10 66.28
C THR A 417 20.48 -49.96 65.30
N ARG A 418 19.61 -48.96 65.37
CA ARG A 418 19.43 -47.78 64.54
C ARG A 418 20.31 -46.63 65.08
N TRP A 419 21.26 -46.08 64.32
CA TRP A 419 21.80 -44.69 64.45
C TRP A 419 22.47 -44.31 63.12
N ARG A 420 21.85 -43.42 62.31
CA ARG A 420 22.19 -41.99 62.10
C ARG A 420 23.68 -41.74 61.76
N GLY A 421 23.97 -41.31 60.52
CA GLY A 421 25.31 -40.91 60.05
C GLY A 421 25.78 -39.55 60.61
N PRO A 422 26.77 -38.84 60.01
CA PRO A 422 27.65 -39.18 58.88
C PRO A 422 29.15 -39.18 59.27
N VAL A 423 30.02 -39.58 58.32
CA VAL A 423 31.50 -39.59 58.37
C VAL A 423 32.14 -40.86 58.99
N ALA A 424 33.11 -41.41 58.24
CA ALA A 424 34.07 -42.47 58.61
C ALA A 424 33.70 -43.94 58.32
N VAL A 425 33.75 -44.34 57.05
CA VAL A 425 34.57 -45.51 56.63
C VAL A 425 35.22 -45.22 55.27
N SER A 426 36.08 -44.19 55.25
CA SER A 426 37.08 -43.94 54.20
C SER A 426 38.39 -44.72 54.47
N GLY A 427 38.32 -45.84 55.21
CA GLY A 427 39.51 -46.45 55.83
C GLY A 427 39.72 -47.95 55.60
N TYR A 428 38.84 -48.68 54.90
CA TYR A 428 38.93 -50.15 54.86
C TYR A 428 38.93 -50.81 53.48
N LEU A 429 38.90 -50.04 52.38
CA LEU A 429 39.17 -50.55 51.03
C LEU A 429 40.44 -49.95 50.40
N MET A 430 41.19 -49.14 51.16
CA MET A 430 42.54 -48.69 50.81
C MET A 430 43.64 -49.63 51.36
N ALA A 431 43.30 -50.88 51.71
CA ALA A 431 44.21 -51.87 52.29
C ALA A 431 44.27 -53.22 51.54
N LEU A 432 43.76 -53.29 50.30
CA LEU A 432 43.89 -54.47 49.43
C LEU A 432 44.49 -54.15 48.04
N CYS A 433 45.21 -53.02 47.91
CA CYS A 433 45.95 -52.65 46.69
C CYS A 433 47.45 -53.00 46.71
N VAL A 434 47.98 -53.77 47.67
CA VAL A 434 49.41 -54.14 47.67
C VAL A 434 49.61 -55.60 48.04
N MET A 435 49.30 -56.50 47.10
CA MET A 435 49.99 -57.78 46.85
C MET A 435 49.23 -58.53 45.77
N TYR A 436 49.53 -58.25 44.50
CA TYR A 436 49.51 -59.16 43.33
C TYR A 436 49.38 -58.36 42.03
N LEU A 437 50.38 -57.52 41.76
CA LEU A 437 50.80 -57.22 40.39
C LEU A 437 52.30 -57.46 40.34
N ASN A 438 52.70 -58.72 40.12
CA ASN A 438 53.90 -58.95 39.33
C ASN A 438 53.99 -60.38 38.76
N VAL A 439 54.29 -60.38 37.46
CA VAL A 439 54.80 -61.47 36.61
C VAL A 439 53.75 -62.48 36.09
N GLY A 440 53.27 -62.40 34.86
CA GLY A 440 53.56 -61.46 33.78
C GLY A 440 53.04 -61.96 32.43
N ASN A 441 52.68 -61.05 31.52
CA ASN A 441 53.47 -60.72 30.32
C ASN A 441 52.77 -59.66 29.46
N ARG A 442 53.53 -58.60 29.13
CA ARG A 442 53.59 -57.85 27.85
C ARG A 442 52.24 -57.48 27.18
N SER A 443 51.91 -56.22 26.92
CA SER A 443 52.78 -55.15 26.43
C SER A 443 51.98 -53.85 26.16
N LYS A 444 52.70 -52.72 26.26
CA LYS A 444 52.44 -51.39 25.67
C LYS A 444 51.31 -50.53 26.24
N GLY A 445 51.73 -49.60 27.10
CA GLY A 445 51.68 -48.16 26.82
C GLY A 445 50.35 -47.46 26.95
N TYR A 446 50.08 -46.87 28.12
CA TYR A 446 49.06 -45.83 28.25
C TYR A 446 49.59 -44.62 28.99
N THR A 447 49.49 -43.50 28.27
CA THR A 447 49.70 -42.12 28.66
C THR A 447 48.52 -41.63 29.50
N PHE A 448 48.82 -40.77 30.48
CA PHE A 448 47.87 -39.95 31.23
C PHE A 448 46.95 -39.14 30.32
N VAL A 449 45.64 -39.03 30.64
CA VAL A 449 44.88 -37.76 30.77
C VAL A 449 43.65 -37.98 31.67
N SER A 450 43.44 -36.98 32.52
CA SER A 450 42.38 -36.75 33.52
C SER A 450 40.95 -36.81 33.00
N ILE A 451 40.01 -37.22 33.87
CA ILE A 451 38.62 -36.73 33.84
C ILE A 451 38.56 -35.60 34.87
N GLU A 452 38.59 -34.37 34.36
CA GLU A 452 37.67 -33.29 34.75
C GLU A 452 37.31 -32.52 33.48
#